data_AF-A0A4P6EG19-F1
#
_entry.id   AF-A0A4P6EG19-F1
#
_cell.length_a   1.000
_cell.length_b   1.000
_cell.length_c   1.000
_cell.angle_alpha   90.00
_cell.angle_beta   90.00
_cell.angle_gamma   90.00
#
_symmetry.space_group_name_H-M   'P 1'
#
loop_
_entity.id
_entity.type
_entity.pdbx_description
1 polymer ?
#
loop_
_entity_poly.entity_id
_entity_poly.type
_entity_poly.pdbx_seq_one_letter_code
_entity_poly.pdbx_strand_id
1 'polypeptide(L)'
;MHTRDPSGNGWTRAADDPVTPKDLGYGQPMHDHGTSDPYPDANQMDPDTGNLRADPGAPYGRFDDGTPLSKQDYDDRYVFGNGHDNYPPNAGAVRGSRVHYDDWDAFQRDYGTEMDRIGHPGGSYIGVKEDGVSPSFEQRSLPTSSLQKEFHNYQTGGSLPGGWKVEASEIAPGFGHQGGGIQLRVLDASGNPVNVATLLKMGLLS
;
A
#
# COMPACT_ATOMS: atom_id res chain seq x y z
N MET A 1 0.44 4.42 -15.35
CA MET A 1 0.30 5.55 -14.40
C MET A 1 -0.29 6.77 -15.11
N HIS A 2 -1.35 7.38 -14.57
CA HIS A 2 -2.05 8.48 -15.24
C HIS A 2 -1.16 9.71 -15.44
N THR A 3 -1.37 10.43 -16.55
CA THR A 3 -0.77 11.74 -16.85
C THR A 3 -1.03 12.75 -15.73
N ARG A 4 -0.46 13.96 -15.79
CA ARG A 4 -0.80 15.06 -14.85
C ARG A 4 -2.19 15.68 -15.12
N ASP A 5 -3.02 15.02 -15.93
CA ASP A 5 -4.32 15.53 -16.32
C ASP A 5 -5.31 15.48 -15.15
N PRO A 6 -6.27 16.42 -15.10
CA PRO A 6 -7.28 16.48 -14.04
C PRO A 6 -8.32 15.35 -14.15
N SER A 7 -8.45 14.70 -15.30
CA SER A 7 -9.38 13.61 -15.55
C SER A 7 -9.01 12.83 -16.81
N GLY A 8 -9.54 11.62 -16.96
CA GLY A 8 -9.49 10.84 -18.17
C GLY A 8 -10.78 10.05 -18.38
N ASN A 9 -10.73 9.01 -19.21
CA ASN A 9 -11.91 8.21 -19.51
C ASN A 9 -12.36 7.41 -18.26
N GLY A 10 -13.46 7.83 -17.62
CA GLY A 10 -14.00 7.16 -16.45
C GLY A 10 -13.22 7.35 -15.14
N TRP A 11 -12.26 8.29 -15.11
CA TRP A 11 -11.58 8.66 -13.87
C TRP A 11 -11.37 10.16 -13.72
N THR A 12 -11.29 10.61 -12.47
CA THR A 12 -10.99 12.01 -12.09
C THR A 12 -9.84 12.05 -11.09
N ARG A 13 -9.03 13.11 -11.12
CA ARG A 13 -7.94 13.32 -10.15
C ARG A 13 -8.54 13.55 -8.77
N ALA A 14 -8.07 12.81 -7.77
CA ALA A 14 -8.42 13.03 -6.38
C ALA A 14 -7.38 13.93 -5.69
N ALA A 15 -7.83 14.67 -4.67
CA ALA A 15 -6.94 15.51 -3.89
C ALA A 15 -6.00 14.68 -3.00
N ASP A 16 -4.79 15.18 -2.82
CA ASP A 16 -3.90 14.70 -1.78
C ASP A 16 -4.35 15.19 -0.41
N ASP A 17 -3.88 14.51 0.64
CA ASP A 17 -4.00 14.98 2.00
C ASP A 17 -3.18 16.27 2.17
N PRO A 18 -3.58 17.18 3.09
CA PRO A 18 -2.79 18.36 3.40
C PRO A 18 -1.33 18.03 3.70
N VAL A 19 -0.42 18.87 3.24
CA VAL A 19 1.01 18.73 3.58
C VAL A 19 1.19 19.00 5.07
N THR A 20 1.93 18.11 5.72
CA THR A 20 2.26 18.17 7.15
C THR A 20 3.78 18.22 7.32
N PRO A 21 4.31 18.57 8.51
CA PRO A 21 5.74 18.48 8.78
C PRO A 21 6.32 17.07 8.53
N LYS A 22 5.50 16.02 8.66
CA LYS A 22 5.90 14.63 8.37
C LYS A 22 6.32 14.46 6.91
N ASP A 23 5.70 15.16 5.98
CA ASP A 23 6.05 15.11 4.55
C ASP A 23 7.49 15.54 4.28
N LEU A 24 8.06 16.41 5.13
CA LEU A 24 9.41 16.92 4.96
C LEU A 24 10.48 16.08 5.67
N GLY A 25 10.09 15.25 6.63
CA GLY A 25 10.99 14.49 7.49
C GLY A 25 10.81 12.98 7.46
N TYR A 26 9.89 12.46 6.65
CA TYR A 26 9.65 11.02 6.57
C TYR A 26 10.90 10.28 6.07
N GLY A 27 11.27 9.19 6.75
CA GLY A 27 12.49 8.43 6.47
C GLY A 27 13.77 8.99 7.09
N GLN A 28 13.71 10.14 7.77
CA GLN A 28 14.80 10.63 8.60
C GLN A 28 14.73 10.03 10.01
N PRO A 29 15.85 9.90 10.72
CA PRO A 29 15.84 9.49 12.13
C PRO A 29 14.92 10.38 12.96
N MET A 30 14.06 9.75 13.76
CA MET A 30 13.15 10.39 14.68
C MET A 30 13.83 10.62 16.03
N HIS A 31 13.51 11.75 16.67
CA HIS A 31 14.00 12.04 18.01
C HIS A 31 13.49 11.04 19.05
N ASP A 32 12.21 10.64 18.93
CA ASP A 32 11.57 9.62 19.75
C ASP A 32 11.24 8.41 18.87
N HIS A 33 11.96 7.32 19.07
CA HIS A 33 11.84 6.08 18.31
C HIS A 33 11.74 4.87 19.24
N GLY A 34 11.10 3.81 18.76
CA GLY A 34 10.95 2.55 19.46
C GLY A 34 11.89 1.48 18.92
N THR A 35 11.63 0.23 19.29
CA THR A 35 12.34 -0.94 18.77
C THR A 35 11.33 -1.89 18.13
N SER A 36 11.52 -2.25 16.86
CA SER A 36 10.72 -3.30 16.23
C SER A 36 11.10 -4.68 16.75
N ASP A 37 10.27 -5.68 16.48
CA ASP A 37 10.70 -7.07 16.54
C ASP A 37 11.88 -7.33 15.58
N PRO A 38 12.70 -8.37 15.82
CA PRO A 38 13.68 -8.84 14.85
C PRO A 38 13.04 -9.15 13.50
N TYR A 39 13.80 -9.01 12.42
CA TYR A 39 13.35 -9.41 11.09
C TYR A 39 12.98 -10.90 11.14
N PRO A 40 11.79 -11.29 10.66
CA PRO A 40 11.33 -12.66 10.82
C PRO A 40 12.23 -13.63 10.07
N ASP A 41 12.46 -14.80 10.65
CA ASP A 41 13.08 -15.91 9.93
C ASP A 41 12.08 -16.56 8.96
N ALA A 42 12.58 -17.37 8.01
CA ALA A 42 11.75 -18.04 7.01
C ALA A 42 10.58 -18.86 7.60
N ASN A 43 10.75 -19.42 8.81
CA ASN A 43 9.71 -20.20 9.49
C ASN A 43 8.64 -19.33 10.19
N GLN A 44 8.90 -18.04 10.37
CA GLN A 44 7.98 -17.08 10.98
C GLN A 44 7.20 -16.29 9.92
N MET A 45 7.72 -16.25 8.69
CA MET A 45 7.07 -15.59 7.57
C MET A 45 5.86 -16.39 7.10
N ASP A 46 4.83 -15.68 6.66
CA ASP A 46 3.83 -16.27 5.79
C ASP A 46 4.52 -16.69 4.49
N PRO A 47 4.40 -17.95 4.03
CA PRO A 47 5.18 -18.45 2.90
C PRO A 47 4.97 -17.66 1.61
N ASP A 48 3.72 -17.31 1.30
CA ASP A 48 3.37 -16.60 0.08
C ASP A 48 3.86 -15.15 0.14
N THR A 49 3.68 -14.49 1.28
CA THR A 49 4.25 -13.16 1.53
C THR A 49 5.78 -13.18 1.44
N GLY A 50 6.42 -14.22 1.99
CA GLY A 50 7.86 -14.38 1.96
C GLY A 50 8.42 -14.54 0.53
N ASN A 51 7.65 -15.19 -0.35
CA ASN A 51 8.00 -15.37 -1.76
C ASN A 51 7.93 -14.08 -2.60
N LEU A 52 7.26 -13.03 -2.10
CA LEU A 52 7.15 -11.74 -2.77
C LEU A 52 8.36 -10.83 -2.55
N ARG A 53 9.34 -11.21 -1.73
CA ARG A 53 10.54 -10.39 -1.52
C ARG A 53 11.43 -10.37 -2.76
N ALA A 54 11.64 -9.19 -3.32
CA ALA A 54 12.56 -8.99 -4.43
C ALA A 54 13.98 -8.65 -3.97
N ASP A 55 14.18 -8.19 -2.72
CA ASP A 55 15.49 -7.78 -2.20
C ASP A 55 15.85 -8.44 -0.85
N PRO A 56 16.09 -9.76 -0.83
CA PRO A 56 16.45 -10.45 0.41
C PRO A 56 17.80 -10.01 1.01
N GLY A 57 18.63 -9.25 0.26
CA GLY A 57 19.92 -8.73 0.72
C GLY A 57 19.81 -7.47 1.60
N ALA A 58 18.63 -6.88 1.71
CA ALA A 58 18.36 -5.69 2.52
C ALA A 58 17.07 -5.89 3.34
N PRO A 59 17.10 -6.72 4.41
CA PRO A 59 15.90 -7.09 5.17
C PRO A 59 15.17 -5.90 5.78
N TYR A 60 15.88 -4.81 6.08
CA TYR A 60 15.31 -3.59 6.63
C TYR A 60 15.15 -2.47 5.59
N GLY A 61 15.22 -2.82 4.30
CA GLY A 61 15.23 -1.84 3.21
C GLY A 61 16.58 -1.16 3.02
N ARG A 62 16.60 -0.08 2.25
CA ARG A 62 17.79 0.67 1.87
C ARG A 62 17.63 2.16 2.12
N PHE A 63 18.76 2.83 2.26
CA PHE A 63 18.88 4.28 2.09
C PHE A 63 18.67 4.68 0.63
N ASP A 64 18.46 5.98 0.39
CA ASP A 64 18.33 6.55 -0.95
C ASP A 64 19.57 6.31 -1.84
N ASP A 65 20.75 6.14 -1.23
CA ASP A 65 21.99 5.81 -1.94
C ASP A 65 22.13 4.31 -2.27
N GLY A 66 21.15 3.49 -1.89
CA GLY A 66 21.11 2.05 -2.11
C GLY A 66 21.82 1.22 -1.03
N THR A 67 22.41 1.84 -0.01
CA THR A 67 23.04 1.09 1.10
C THR A 67 21.97 0.38 1.94
N PRO A 68 22.13 -0.92 2.28
CA PRO A 68 21.20 -1.60 3.18
C PRO A 68 21.10 -0.93 4.55
N LEU A 69 19.88 -0.76 5.05
CA LEU A 69 19.62 -0.31 6.41
C LEU A 69 19.99 -1.42 7.41
N SER A 70 20.59 -1.04 8.53
CA SER A 70 20.65 -1.91 9.70
C SER A 70 19.29 -1.94 10.41
N LYS A 71 19.11 -2.88 11.36
CA LYS A 71 17.91 -2.87 12.23
C LYS A 71 17.78 -1.54 12.99
N GLN A 72 18.89 -1.03 13.54
CA GLN A 72 18.87 0.24 14.26
C GLN A 72 18.47 1.39 13.35
N ASP A 73 18.99 1.40 12.11
CA ASP A 73 18.62 2.44 11.16
C ASP A 73 17.12 2.44 10.84
N TYR A 74 16.53 1.26 10.74
CA TYR A 74 15.09 1.09 10.53
C TYR A 74 14.28 1.54 11.74
N ASP A 75 14.66 1.08 12.94
CA ASP A 75 14.00 1.44 14.20
C ASP A 75 13.97 2.97 14.39
N ASP A 76 15.12 3.62 14.22
CA ASP A 76 15.28 5.07 14.35
C ASP A 76 14.35 5.87 13.41
N ARG A 77 13.99 5.31 12.26
CA ARG A 77 13.27 6.02 11.17
C ARG A 77 11.78 5.66 11.11
N TYR A 78 11.47 4.41 11.41
CA TYR A 78 10.18 3.81 11.04
C TYR A 78 9.38 3.25 12.20
N VAL A 79 9.88 3.32 13.43
CA VAL A 79 9.17 2.85 14.64
C VAL A 79 9.03 4.00 15.62
N PHE A 80 7.81 4.42 15.90
CA PHE A 80 7.54 5.45 16.92
C PHE A 80 7.93 4.96 18.31
N GLY A 81 8.19 5.87 19.26
CA GLY A 81 8.52 5.54 20.65
C GLY A 81 7.50 4.65 21.38
N ASN A 82 6.25 4.58 20.88
CA ASN A 82 5.21 3.68 21.38
C ASN A 82 5.18 2.30 20.69
N GLY A 83 6.15 2.01 19.81
CA GLY A 83 6.26 0.76 19.07
C GLY A 83 5.40 0.66 17.81
N HIS A 84 4.61 1.69 17.47
CA HIS A 84 3.83 1.68 16.23
C HIS A 84 4.66 2.04 15.00
N ASP A 85 4.30 1.42 13.87
CA ASP A 85 4.89 1.70 12.57
C ASP A 85 4.62 3.15 12.13
N ASN A 86 5.68 3.82 11.68
CA ASN A 86 5.61 5.14 11.06
C ASN A 86 5.28 4.99 9.57
N TYR A 87 3.99 4.88 9.24
CA TYR A 87 3.52 4.83 7.84
C TYR A 87 3.81 6.14 7.10
N PRO A 88 4.06 6.13 5.78
CA PRO A 88 4.27 7.36 5.02
C PRO A 88 3.08 8.33 5.11
N PRO A 89 3.30 9.64 4.92
CA PRO A 89 2.22 10.62 4.80
C PRO A 89 1.36 10.36 3.56
N ASN A 90 0.32 11.18 3.36
CA ASN A 90 -0.60 11.04 2.23
C ASN A 90 -1.18 9.62 2.09
N ALA A 91 -1.45 8.97 3.23
CA ALA A 91 -1.88 7.58 3.30
C ALA A 91 -1.04 6.59 2.47
N GLY A 92 0.27 6.83 2.36
CA GLY A 92 1.17 5.98 1.56
C GLY A 92 1.08 6.18 0.06
N ALA A 93 0.38 7.21 -0.44
CA ALA A 93 0.26 7.50 -1.87
C ALA A 93 1.29 8.54 -2.33
N VAL A 94 1.89 8.34 -3.50
CA VAL A 94 2.67 9.38 -4.18
C VAL A 94 1.76 10.57 -4.45
N ARG A 95 2.19 11.77 -4.04
CA ARG A 95 1.40 13.00 -4.20
C ARG A 95 1.08 13.24 -5.67
N GLY A 96 -0.18 13.53 -5.96
CA GLY A 96 -0.72 13.73 -7.31
C GLY A 96 -1.04 12.44 -8.07
N SER A 97 -0.76 11.26 -7.53
CA SER A 97 -1.06 9.98 -8.21
C SER A 97 -2.50 9.51 -8.04
N ARG A 98 -3.22 10.00 -7.02
CA ARG A 98 -4.57 9.53 -6.68
C ARG A 98 -5.60 9.85 -7.75
N VAL A 99 -6.36 8.84 -8.16
CA VAL A 99 -7.51 8.99 -9.07
C VAL A 99 -8.72 8.26 -8.51
N HIS A 100 -9.91 8.76 -8.85
CA HIS A 100 -11.19 8.12 -8.55
C HIS A 100 -11.83 7.61 -9.83
N TYR A 101 -12.25 6.35 -9.82
CA TYR A 101 -13.14 5.74 -10.81
C TYR A 101 -14.54 5.65 -10.24
N ASP A 102 -15.54 5.94 -11.07
CA ASP A 102 -16.96 5.87 -10.68
C ASP A 102 -17.57 4.47 -10.92
N ASP A 103 -16.83 3.57 -11.58
CA ASP A 103 -17.23 2.19 -11.85
C ASP A 103 -16.03 1.23 -11.95
N TRP A 104 -16.33 -0.08 -11.90
CA TRP A 104 -15.31 -1.11 -12.07
C TRP A 104 -14.79 -1.19 -13.51
N ASP A 105 -15.62 -0.98 -14.53
CA ASP A 105 -15.24 -1.17 -15.93
C ASP A 105 -14.05 -0.28 -16.32
N ALA A 106 -14.08 0.99 -15.90
CA ALA A 106 -13.01 1.93 -16.15
C ALA A 106 -11.73 1.58 -15.37
N PHE A 107 -11.87 1.17 -14.11
CA PHE A 107 -10.74 0.70 -13.30
C PHE A 107 -10.11 -0.56 -13.92
N GLN A 108 -10.92 -1.56 -14.27
CA GLN A 108 -10.48 -2.83 -14.83
C GLN A 108 -9.83 -2.68 -16.21
N ARG A 109 -10.31 -1.73 -17.01
CA ARG A 109 -9.65 -1.39 -18.28
C ARG A 109 -8.22 -0.91 -18.06
N ASP A 110 -7.99 -0.14 -17.02
CA ASP A 110 -6.69 0.52 -16.77
C ASP A 110 -5.75 -0.37 -15.94
N TYR A 111 -6.27 -1.28 -15.11
CA TYR A 111 -5.50 -2.04 -14.12
C TYR A 111 -5.77 -3.56 -14.10
N GLY A 112 -6.78 -4.04 -14.81
CA GLY A 112 -7.22 -5.44 -14.74
C GLY A 112 -8.14 -5.72 -13.54
N THR A 113 -8.49 -7.00 -13.39
CA THR A 113 -9.46 -7.47 -12.38
C THR A 113 -8.80 -8.11 -11.17
N GLU A 114 -7.50 -8.39 -11.24
CA GLU A 114 -6.78 -9.15 -10.23
C GLU A 114 -6.08 -8.26 -9.21
N MET A 115 -6.21 -8.62 -7.95
CA MET A 115 -5.68 -7.86 -6.83
C MET A 115 -5.21 -8.82 -5.73
N ASP A 116 -4.44 -8.31 -4.79
CA ASP A 116 -4.01 -9.07 -3.63
C ASP A 116 -3.78 -8.19 -2.40
N ARG A 117 -3.57 -8.82 -1.24
CA ARG A 117 -3.30 -8.12 0.01
C ARG A 117 -2.42 -8.96 0.92
N ILE A 118 -1.44 -8.29 1.52
CA ILE A 118 -0.75 -8.80 2.70
C ILE A 118 -1.42 -8.18 3.94
N GLY A 119 -1.99 -9.02 4.80
CA GLY A 119 -2.65 -8.61 6.03
C GLY A 119 -4.15 -8.77 6.05
N HIS A 120 -4.67 -8.83 7.29
CA HIS A 120 -6.06 -9.14 7.59
C HIS A 120 -7.06 -8.31 6.74
N PRO A 121 -8.18 -8.90 6.28
CA PRO A 121 -9.23 -8.23 5.49
C PRO A 121 -9.96 -7.08 6.20
N GLY A 122 -9.63 -6.79 7.46
CA GLY A 122 -10.13 -5.63 8.19
C GLY A 122 -9.56 -4.28 7.71
N GLY A 123 -8.48 -4.30 6.93
CA GLY A 123 -7.97 -3.10 6.24
C GLY A 123 -8.75 -2.77 4.96
N SER A 124 -8.52 -1.58 4.40
CA SER A 124 -9.22 -1.08 3.19
C SER A 124 -8.34 -0.98 1.95
N TYR A 125 -7.02 -1.10 2.08
CA TYR A 125 -6.09 -1.03 0.95
C TYR A 125 -5.80 -2.41 0.36
N ILE A 126 -5.72 -2.48 -0.96
CA ILE A 126 -5.46 -3.70 -1.75
C ILE A 126 -4.41 -3.37 -2.79
N GLY A 127 -3.45 -4.26 -3.00
CA GLY A 127 -2.48 -4.17 -4.10
C GLY A 127 -3.10 -4.62 -5.41
N VAL A 128 -2.81 -3.90 -6.49
CA VAL A 128 -3.21 -4.28 -7.85
C VAL A 128 -2.18 -5.23 -8.44
N LYS A 129 -2.65 -6.29 -9.11
CA LYS A 129 -1.78 -7.20 -9.86
C LYS A 129 -1.68 -6.74 -11.31
N GLU A 130 -0.80 -5.78 -11.59
CA GLU A 130 -0.54 -5.33 -12.96
C GLU A 130 -0.05 -6.51 -13.80
N ASP A 131 -0.70 -6.71 -14.96
CA ASP A 131 -0.47 -7.86 -15.85
C ASP A 131 -0.56 -9.24 -15.15
N GLY A 132 -1.39 -9.34 -14.10
CA GLY A 132 -1.59 -10.58 -13.33
C GLY A 132 -0.45 -10.91 -12.37
N VAL A 133 0.55 -10.01 -12.23
CA VAL A 133 1.72 -10.20 -11.36
C VAL A 133 1.52 -9.47 -10.05
N SER A 134 1.68 -10.19 -8.94
CA SER A 134 1.67 -9.60 -7.60
C SER A 134 2.83 -8.63 -7.41
N PRO A 135 2.60 -7.41 -6.90
CA PRO A 135 3.69 -6.50 -6.58
C PRO A 135 4.57 -7.10 -5.50
N SER A 136 5.88 -6.86 -5.59
CA SER A 136 6.84 -7.34 -4.60
C SER A 136 6.56 -6.74 -3.22
N PHE A 137 7.14 -7.33 -2.17
CA PHE A 137 7.02 -6.79 -0.82
C PHE A 137 7.53 -5.33 -0.75
N GLU A 138 8.65 -5.06 -1.42
CA GLU A 138 9.27 -3.74 -1.48
C GLU A 138 8.45 -2.74 -2.31
N GLN A 139 7.74 -3.20 -3.35
CA GLN A 139 6.83 -2.34 -4.11
C GLN A 139 5.59 -1.90 -3.31
N ARG A 140 5.30 -2.59 -2.20
CA ARG A 140 4.15 -2.30 -1.33
C ARG A 140 4.47 -1.35 -0.18
N SER A 141 5.75 -1.03 0.07
CA SER A 141 6.18 -0.18 1.18
C SER A 141 5.52 -0.54 2.51
N LEU A 142 5.56 -1.84 2.87
CA LEU A 142 5.00 -2.33 4.13
C LEU A 142 6.09 -2.47 5.20
N PRO A 143 5.75 -2.32 6.49
CA PRO A 143 6.70 -2.58 7.57
C PRO A 143 7.06 -4.06 7.63
N THR A 144 8.27 -4.37 8.12
CA THR A 144 8.83 -5.74 8.20
C THR A 144 7.92 -6.73 8.95
N SER A 145 7.15 -6.24 9.94
CA SER A 145 6.13 -7.02 10.66
C SER A 145 5.06 -7.63 9.73
N SER A 146 4.85 -7.05 8.55
CA SER A 146 3.88 -7.55 7.57
C SER A 146 4.33 -8.83 6.88
N LEU A 147 5.61 -9.22 6.96
CA LEU A 147 6.11 -10.49 6.41
C LEU A 147 5.51 -11.73 7.09
N GLN A 148 4.95 -11.57 8.29
CA GLN A 148 4.29 -12.64 9.04
C GLN A 148 2.77 -12.68 8.79
N LYS A 149 2.24 -11.76 7.99
CA LYS A 149 0.80 -11.61 7.77
C LYS A 149 0.35 -12.44 6.59
N GLU A 150 -0.89 -12.92 6.67
CA GLU A 150 -1.55 -13.71 5.62
C GLU A 150 -1.56 -12.98 4.27
N PHE A 151 -1.31 -13.74 3.21
CA PHE A 151 -1.50 -13.30 1.83
C PHE A 151 -2.88 -13.70 1.30
N HIS A 152 -3.56 -12.78 0.64
CA HIS A 152 -4.87 -13.01 0.03
C HIS A 152 -4.90 -12.54 -1.41
N ASN A 153 -5.51 -13.32 -2.30
CA ASN A 153 -5.81 -12.91 -3.67
C ASN A 153 -7.30 -12.56 -3.78
N TYR A 154 -7.61 -11.58 -4.60
CA TYR A 154 -8.97 -11.14 -4.88
C TYR A 154 -9.18 -10.89 -6.36
N GLN A 155 -10.43 -10.99 -6.79
CA GLN A 155 -10.87 -10.48 -8.09
C GLN A 155 -12.01 -9.49 -7.90
N THR A 156 -12.07 -8.47 -8.76
CA THR A 156 -13.21 -7.54 -8.81
C THR A 156 -14.48 -8.30 -9.16
N GLY A 157 -15.57 -8.04 -8.44
CA GLY A 157 -16.87 -8.64 -8.68
C GLY A 157 -18.01 -7.62 -8.60
N GLY A 158 -19.19 -8.06 -9.02
CA GLY A 158 -20.44 -7.29 -8.92
C GLY A 158 -20.39 -5.94 -9.63
N SER A 159 -21.25 -5.02 -9.19
CA SER A 159 -21.28 -3.65 -9.68
C SER A 159 -21.17 -2.69 -8.50
N LEU A 160 -20.38 -1.64 -8.68
CA LEU A 160 -20.17 -0.65 -7.65
C LEU A 160 -21.51 0.06 -7.30
N PRO A 161 -21.89 0.20 -6.01
CA PRO A 161 -23.12 0.90 -5.65
C PRO A 161 -23.10 2.37 -6.09
N GLY A 162 -24.28 2.95 -6.34
CA GLY A 162 -24.37 4.34 -6.78
C GLY A 162 -23.67 5.32 -5.82
N GLY A 163 -22.81 6.18 -6.38
CA GLY A 163 -22.05 7.19 -5.65
C GLY A 163 -20.78 6.69 -4.96
N TRP A 164 -20.54 5.38 -4.95
CA TRP A 164 -19.27 4.81 -4.47
C TRP A 164 -18.19 5.01 -5.52
N LYS A 165 -16.93 4.94 -5.09
CA LYS A 165 -15.76 5.16 -5.94
C LYS A 165 -14.67 4.14 -5.67
N VAL A 166 -13.86 3.85 -6.69
CA VAL A 166 -12.58 3.18 -6.52
C VAL A 166 -11.50 4.24 -6.55
N GLU A 167 -10.75 4.39 -5.45
CA GLU A 167 -9.56 5.22 -5.44
C GLU A 167 -8.34 4.37 -5.71
N ALA A 168 -7.58 4.72 -6.75
CA ALA A 168 -6.30 4.10 -7.08
C ALA A 168 -5.16 5.12 -6.96
N SER A 169 -3.98 4.66 -6.53
CA SER A 169 -2.79 5.52 -6.41
C SER A 169 -1.50 4.70 -6.47
N GLU A 170 -0.41 5.35 -6.83
CA GLU A 170 0.92 4.77 -6.70
C GLU A 170 1.35 4.79 -5.24
N ILE A 171 1.93 3.68 -4.78
CA ILE A 171 2.47 3.52 -3.43
C ILE A 171 3.79 4.30 -3.33
N ALA A 172 3.85 5.23 -2.38
CA ALA A 172 5.06 6.00 -2.11
C ALA A 172 6.16 5.15 -1.44
N PRO A 173 7.43 5.58 -1.53
CA PRO A 173 8.49 4.99 -0.73
C PRO A 173 8.16 4.97 0.77
N GLY A 174 8.52 3.89 1.45
CA GLY A 174 8.22 3.70 2.87
C GLY A 174 8.95 2.53 3.47
N PHE A 175 9.29 2.64 4.76
CA PHE A 175 9.97 1.57 5.51
C PHE A 175 11.28 1.10 4.87
N GLY A 176 12.02 2.00 4.22
CA GLY A 176 13.26 1.68 3.49
C GLY A 176 13.02 1.02 2.12
N HIS A 177 11.78 0.92 1.66
CA HIS A 177 11.42 0.37 0.37
C HIS A 177 11.03 1.48 -0.62
N GLN A 178 11.25 1.22 -1.91
CA GLN A 178 11.00 2.18 -2.99
C GLN A 178 9.51 2.39 -3.31
N GLY A 179 8.63 1.45 -2.94
CA GLY A 179 7.24 1.50 -3.37
C GLY A 179 7.09 1.31 -4.89
N GLY A 180 6.16 2.05 -5.49
CA GLY A 180 5.90 2.06 -6.93
C GLY A 180 4.86 1.04 -7.40
N GLY A 181 4.37 0.15 -6.52
CA GLY A 181 3.18 -0.64 -6.81
C GLY A 181 1.92 0.25 -6.86
N ILE A 182 0.83 -0.27 -7.41
CA ILE A 182 -0.46 0.40 -7.37
C ILE A 182 -1.29 -0.15 -6.21
N GLN A 183 -1.83 0.74 -5.39
CA GLN A 183 -2.82 0.42 -4.37
C GLN A 183 -4.18 0.97 -4.75
N LEU A 184 -5.23 0.29 -4.31
CA LEU A 184 -6.59 0.82 -4.34
C LEU A 184 -7.28 0.71 -3.00
N ARG A 185 -8.35 1.48 -2.85
CA ARG A 185 -9.39 1.31 -1.84
C ARG A 185 -10.75 1.67 -2.45
N VAL A 186 -11.82 1.05 -1.94
CA VAL A 186 -13.18 1.41 -2.30
C VAL A 186 -13.73 2.40 -1.27
N LEU A 187 -14.33 3.48 -1.76
CA LEU A 187 -14.96 4.53 -0.96
C LEU A 187 -16.47 4.43 -1.10
N ASP A 188 -17.20 4.54 0.01
CA ASP A 188 -18.65 4.64 0.00
C ASP A 188 -19.14 5.99 -0.55
N ALA A 189 -20.47 6.15 -0.68
CA ALA A 189 -21.08 7.40 -1.17
C ALA A 189 -20.80 8.63 -0.30
N SER A 190 -20.31 8.45 0.94
CA SER A 190 -19.89 9.52 1.83
C SER A 190 -18.37 9.77 1.78
N GLY A 191 -17.64 9.04 0.94
CA GLY A 191 -16.18 9.11 0.81
C GLY A 191 -15.41 8.33 1.88
N ASN A 192 -16.08 7.47 2.66
CA ASN A 192 -15.40 6.68 3.69
C ASN A 192 -14.82 5.39 3.09
N PRO A 193 -13.58 5.01 3.46
CA PRO A 193 -13.01 3.73 3.04
C PRO A 193 -13.81 2.54 3.57
N VAL A 194 -14.10 1.60 2.68
CA VAL A 194 -14.77 0.33 3.01
C VAL A 194 -13.70 -0.76 3.15
N ASN A 195 -13.74 -1.52 4.24
CA ASN A 195 -12.78 -2.60 4.45
C ASN A 195 -13.05 -3.81 3.53
N VAL A 196 -12.00 -4.59 3.26
CA VAL A 196 -12.05 -5.75 2.35
C VAL A 196 -13.08 -6.79 2.79
N ALA A 197 -13.20 -7.05 4.10
CA ALA A 197 -14.19 -7.99 4.62
C ALA A 197 -15.64 -7.60 4.26
N THR A 198 -15.95 -6.31 4.23
CA THR A 198 -17.25 -5.80 3.79
C THR A 198 -17.40 -5.92 2.27
N LEU A 199 -16.36 -5.61 1.49
CA LEU A 199 -16.38 -5.76 0.03
C LEU A 199 -16.63 -7.21 -0.40
N LEU A 200 -16.00 -8.18 0.27
CA LEU A 200 -16.25 -9.62 0.07
C LEU A 200 -17.71 -9.98 0.38
N LYS A 201 -18.26 -9.52 1.51
CA LYS A 201 -19.66 -9.76 1.88
C LYS A 201 -20.66 -9.17 0.88
N MET A 202 -20.29 -8.06 0.23
CA MET A 202 -21.11 -7.42 -0.79
C MET A 202 -20.95 -8.06 -2.18
N GLY A 203 -20.04 -9.01 -2.35
CA GLY A 203 -19.72 -9.59 -3.66
C GLY A 203 -19.01 -8.61 -4.60
N LEU A 204 -18.45 -7.53 -4.06
CA LEU A 204 -17.62 -6.59 -4.82
C LEU A 204 -16.19 -7.11 -5.02
N LEU A 205 -15.79 -8.08 -4.18
CA LEU A 205 -14.58 -8.88 -4.32
C LEU A 205 -14.93 -10.35 -4.10
N SER A 206 -14.14 -11.26 -4.66
CA SER A 206 -14.19 -12.71 -4.44
C SER A 206 -12.82 -13.30 -4.22
#